data_AF-A0A5C0XNY1-F1
#
_entry.id   AF-A0A5C0XNY1-F1
#
_cell.length_a   1.000
_cell.length_b   1.000
_cell.length_c   1.000
_cell.angle_alpha   90.00
_cell.angle_beta   90.00
_cell.angle_gamma   90.00
#
_symmetry.space_group_name_H-M   'P 1'
#
loop_
_entity.id
_entity.type
_entity.pdbx_description
1 polymer ?
#
loop_
_entity_poly.entity_id
_entity_poly.type
_entity_poly.pdbx_seq_one_letter_code
_entity_poly.pdbx_strand_id
1 'polypeptide(L)'
;MFFEMKILPSIAYLRVQRQVYLGYSMALAGWIGEYILNYGSLPKPNFIRKALSKLGFSHFSENWEEDAFLLFYQRKSTGVTATWDLENEKLILQVFPLKTRLSKGITIRAEYLEFYNQHVVSIEPAQKLPHGIRSIGINPLIVGDSEILTLPYWGMVHEDWENDLKILVMKDEIFDSLLREEYRCPVCFSPLRREGSALVCDRCGFIHTPEEGLEEVIERFTVEEFSF
;
A
#
# COMPACT_ATOMS: atom_id res chain seq x y z
N MET A 1 32.63 6.49 19.15
CA MET A 1 32.72 7.43 18.02
C MET A 1 32.74 6.61 16.74
N PHE A 2 31.57 6.37 16.16
CA PHE A 2 31.39 5.84 14.81
C PHE A 2 30.32 6.71 14.14
N PHE A 3 30.63 7.13 12.92
CA PHE A 3 29.97 8.15 12.12
C PHE A 3 28.43 8.02 12.10
N GLU A 4 27.75 9.16 12.31
CA GLU A 4 26.38 9.40 11.86
C GLU A 4 26.17 8.86 10.44
N MET A 5 25.23 7.94 10.27
CA MET A 5 24.43 7.91 9.05
C MET A 5 23.07 8.52 9.36
N LYS A 6 22.97 9.85 9.16
CA LYS A 6 21.70 10.48 8.82
C LYS A 6 21.19 9.83 7.54
N ILE A 7 20.24 8.92 7.66
CA ILE A 7 19.39 8.60 6.52
C ILE A 7 18.35 9.72 6.47
N LEU A 8 18.70 10.81 5.79
CA LEU A 8 17.72 11.63 5.11
C LEU A 8 17.58 11.04 3.71
N PRO A 9 16.56 10.22 3.43
CA PRO A 9 15.87 10.38 2.17
C PRO A 9 14.89 11.50 2.45
N SER A 10 15.30 12.74 2.15
CA SER A 10 14.37 13.75 1.67
C SER A 10 13.21 13.04 1.00
N ILE A 11 11.98 13.30 1.46
CA ILE A 11 10.75 13.13 0.67
C ILE A 11 11.20 13.28 -0.77
N ALA A 12 11.37 12.16 -1.46
CA ALA A 12 11.78 12.22 -2.84
C ALA A 12 10.56 12.84 -3.44
N TYR A 13 10.65 14.16 -3.67
CA TYR A 13 9.70 14.97 -4.40
C TYR A 13 9.64 14.30 -5.77
N LEU A 14 8.89 13.21 -5.84
CA LEU A 14 8.47 12.52 -7.03
C LEU A 14 7.34 13.40 -7.59
N ARG A 15 7.69 14.67 -7.81
CA ARG A 15 7.01 15.72 -8.54
C ARG A 15 5.49 15.62 -8.49
N VAL A 16 4.90 15.70 -7.27
CA VAL A 16 3.47 15.96 -6.95
C VAL A 16 2.40 15.04 -7.60
N GLN A 17 2.75 14.24 -8.61
CA GLN A 17 1.86 13.33 -9.34
C GLN A 17 2.15 11.86 -9.03
N ARG A 18 3.32 11.53 -8.44
CA ARG A 18 3.76 10.14 -8.28
C ARG A 18 3.40 9.52 -6.93
N GLN A 19 3.09 10.29 -5.87
CA GLN A 19 2.72 9.67 -4.58
C GLN A 19 1.28 9.10 -4.57
N VAL A 20 0.44 9.36 -5.60
CA VAL A 20 -1.00 8.97 -5.55
C VAL A 20 -1.06 7.46 -5.74
N TYR A 21 -0.29 7.01 -6.72
CA TYR A 21 -0.10 5.60 -7.00
C TYR A 21 0.63 4.93 -5.85
N LEU A 22 1.58 5.63 -5.21
CA LEU A 22 2.34 5.11 -4.08
C LEU A 22 1.42 4.71 -2.93
N GLY A 23 0.46 5.58 -2.55
CA GLY A 23 -0.44 5.26 -1.45
C GLY A 23 -1.45 4.16 -1.76
N TYR A 24 -1.98 4.05 -2.99
CA TYR A 24 -2.74 2.86 -3.38
C TYR A 24 -1.87 1.62 -3.34
N SER A 25 -0.64 1.70 -3.85
CA SER A 25 0.28 0.58 -3.89
C SER A 25 0.67 0.10 -2.51
N MET A 26 0.85 1.01 -1.55
CA MET A 26 1.14 0.66 -0.17
C MET A 26 -0.04 -0.04 0.50
N ALA A 27 -1.25 0.50 0.37
CA ALA A 27 -2.44 -0.14 0.96
C ALA A 27 -2.63 -1.55 0.41
N LEU A 28 -2.55 -1.69 -0.91
CA LEU A 28 -2.66 -2.99 -1.58
C LEU A 28 -1.53 -3.95 -1.16
N ALA A 29 -0.28 -3.48 -1.07
CA ALA A 29 0.84 -4.32 -0.64
C ALA A 29 0.71 -4.80 0.81
N GLY A 30 0.25 -3.91 1.71
CA GLY A 30 -0.04 -4.25 3.11
C GLY A 30 -1.10 -5.33 3.21
N TRP A 31 -2.27 -5.13 2.59
CA TRP A 31 -3.36 -6.10 2.57
C TRP A 31 -2.95 -7.45 1.95
N ILE A 32 -2.18 -7.43 0.87
CA ILE A 32 -1.66 -8.66 0.24
C ILE A 32 -0.74 -9.41 1.22
N GLY A 33 0.15 -8.71 1.93
CA GLY A 33 1.04 -9.33 2.90
C GLY A 33 0.31 -9.89 4.12
N GLU A 34 -0.66 -9.17 4.67
CA GLU A 34 -1.52 -9.67 5.76
C GLU A 34 -2.29 -10.93 5.34
N TYR A 35 -2.81 -10.95 4.11
CA TYR A 35 -3.45 -12.15 3.59
C TYR A 35 -2.49 -13.33 3.54
N ILE A 36 -1.28 -13.13 3.02
CA ILE A 36 -0.28 -14.19 2.92
C ILE A 36 0.12 -14.71 4.31
N LEU A 37 0.27 -13.83 5.31
CA LEU A 37 0.53 -14.22 6.70
C LEU A 37 -0.58 -15.11 7.27
N ASN A 38 -1.84 -14.71 7.06
CA ASN A 38 -2.99 -15.40 7.65
C ASN A 38 -3.35 -16.71 6.93
N TYR A 39 -3.06 -16.81 5.63
CA TYR A 39 -3.52 -17.91 4.78
C TYR A 39 -2.41 -18.72 4.09
N GLY A 40 -1.14 -18.32 4.23
CA GLY A 40 0.02 -19.00 3.66
C GLY A 40 0.00 -19.13 2.13
N SER A 41 -0.74 -18.26 1.43
CA SER A 41 -0.97 -18.36 -0.02
C SER A 41 -1.28 -17.00 -0.64
N LEU A 42 -1.15 -16.89 -1.96
CA LEU A 42 -1.49 -15.66 -2.68
C LEU A 42 -2.99 -15.34 -2.63
N PRO A 43 -3.36 -14.05 -2.55
CA PRO A 43 -4.76 -13.65 -2.55
C PRO A 43 -5.53 -14.06 -3.80
N LYS A 44 -6.73 -14.59 -3.60
CA LYS A 44 -7.66 -14.93 -4.69
C LYS A 44 -8.25 -13.67 -5.35
N PRO A 45 -8.76 -13.76 -6.60
CA PRO A 45 -9.41 -12.64 -7.30
C PRO A 45 -10.45 -11.85 -6.50
N ASN A 46 -11.27 -12.55 -5.72
CA ASN A 46 -12.30 -11.92 -4.89
C ASN A 46 -11.72 -11.00 -3.82
N PHE A 47 -10.56 -11.33 -3.26
CA PHE A 47 -9.86 -10.48 -2.31
C PHE A 47 -9.43 -9.17 -2.97
N ILE A 48 -8.74 -9.26 -4.11
CA ILE A 48 -8.26 -8.08 -4.84
C ILE A 48 -9.42 -7.22 -5.33
N ARG A 49 -10.53 -7.84 -5.76
CA ARG A 49 -11.76 -7.12 -6.12
C ARG A 49 -12.29 -6.29 -4.94
N LYS A 50 -12.37 -6.87 -3.74
CA LYS A 50 -12.81 -6.16 -2.52
C LYS A 50 -11.84 -5.05 -2.15
N ALA A 51 -10.54 -5.34 -2.08
CA ALA A 51 -9.48 -4.36 -1.78
C ALA A 51 -9.52 -3.14 -2.71
N LEU A 52 -9.62 -3.38 -4.02
CA LEU A 52 -9.73 -2.31 -5.01
C LEU A 52 -11.05 -1.54 -4.90
N SER A 53 -12.16 -2.21 -4.59
CA SER A 53 -13.44 -1.54 -4.32
C SER A 53 -13.35 -0.62 -3.10
N LYS A 54 -12.65 -1.04 -2.03
CA LYS A 54 -12.40 -0.19 -0.85
C LYS A 54 -11.61 1.07 -1.19
N LEU A 55 -10.72 1.00 -2.17
CA LEU A 55 -9.98 2.16 -2.71
C LEU A 55 -10.80 2.98 -3.74
N GLY A 56 -12.05 2.60 -3.98
CA GLY A 56 -12.97 3.27 -4.89
C GLY A 56 -12.74 2.96 -6.37
N PHE A 57 -12.05 1.85 -6.69
CA PHE A 57 -11.92 1.36 -8.05
C PHE A 57 -13.11 0.46 -8.41
N SER A 58 -13.59 0.60 -9.64
CA SER A 58 -14.63 -0.25 -10.20
C SER A 58 -14.01 -1.25 -11.17
N HIS A 59 -14.49 -2.49 -11.13
CA HIS A 59 -14.14 -3.50 -12.13
C HIS A 59 -14.62 -3.05 -13.52
N PHE A 60 -13.79 -3.24 -14.54
CA PHE A 60 -14.09 -2.84 -15.91
C PHE A 60 -14.10 -4.03 -16.88
N SER A 61 -13.11 -4.90 -16.81
CA SER A 61 -13.00 -6.06 -17.70
C SER A 61 -12.13 -7.16 -17.10
N GLU A 62 -12.32 -8.38 -17.59
CA GLU A 62 -11.50 -9.55 -17.24
C GLU A 62 -11.06 -10.27 -18.51
N ASN A 63 -9.88 -10.88 -18.47
CA ASN A 63 -9.35 -11.74 -19.52
C ASN A 63 -8.76 -13.01 -18.87
N TRP A 64 -9.05 -14.15 -19.49
CA TRP A 64 -8.60 -15.46 -19.06
C TRP A 64 -7.74 -16.05 -20.17
N GLU A 65 -6.48 -16.32 -19.87
CA GLU A 65 -5.55 -17.06 -20.71
C GLU A 65 -5.27 -18.41 -20.05
N GLU A 66 -4.60 -19.34 -20.75
CA GLU A 66 -4.36 -20.70 -20.24
C GLU A 66 -3.60 -20.70 -18.90
N ASP A 67 -2.58 -19.84 -18.79
CA ASP A 67 -1.67 -19.79 -17.63
C ASP A 67 -1.76 -18.50 -16.83
N ALA A 68 -2.65 -17.59 -17.23
CA ALA A 68 -2.77 -16.28 -16.60
C ALA A 68 -4.22 -15.80 -16.52
N PHE A 69 -4.51 -15.10 -15.44
CA PHE A 69 -5.79 -14.43 -15.27
C PHE A 69 -5.57 -12.95 -15.02
N LEU A 70 -6.26 -12.09 -15.78
CA LEU A 70 -6.10 -10.64 -15.72
C LEU A 70 -7.44 -9.95 -15.44
N LEU A 71 -7.44 -9.08 -14.45
CA LEU A 71 -8.54 -8.17 -14.13
C LEU A 71 -8.10 -6.73 -14.35
N PHE A 72 -9.00 -5.91 -14.91
CA PHE A 72 -8.79 -4.48 -15.07
C PHE A 72 -9.84 -3.69 -14.31
N TYR A 73 -9.37 -2.68 -13.59
CA TYR A 73 -10.14 -1.81 -12.74
C TYR A 73 -9.83 -0.34 -13.05
N GLN A 74 -10.79 0.54 -12.79
CA GLN A 74 -10.62 1.96 -13.02
C GLN A 74 -11.20 2.82 -11.90
N ARG A 75 -10.53 3.95 -11.64
CA ARG A 75 -11.00 5.05 -10.80
C ARG A 75 -10.60 6.38 -11.43
N LYS A 76 -11.58 7.11 -11.96
CA LYS A 76 -11.37 8.42 -12.62
C LYS A 76 -10.30 8.35 -13.71
N SER A 77 -9.10 8.85 -13.46
CA SER A 77 -7.97 8.87 -14.41
C SER A 77 -6.88 7.85 -14.08
N THR A 78 -7.18 6.87 -13.22
CA THR A 78 -6.25 5.83 -12.76
C THR A 78 -6.81 4.46 -13.12
N GLY A 79 -5.98 3.61 -13.71
CA GLY A 79 -6.26 2.21 -13.99
C GLY A 79 -5.45 1.31 -13.06
N VAL A 80 -5.97 0.13 -12.79
CA VAL A 80 -5.25 -0.95 -12.12
C VAL A 80 -5.47 -2.23 -12.92
N THR A 81 -4.40 -2.90 -13.33
CA THR A 81 -4.46 -4.31 -13.73
C THR A 81 -4.05 -5.17 -12.56
N ALA A 82 -4.70 -6.31 -12.38
CA ALA A 82 -4.30 -7.36 -11.46
C ALA A 82 -4.15 -8.65 -12.26
N THR A 83 -2.95 -9.21 -12.28
CA THR A 83 -2.58 -10.40 -13.06
C THR A 83 -2.13 -11.49 -12.10
N TRP A 84 -2.72 -12.66 -12.24
CA TRP A 84 -2.27 -13.90 -11.61
C TRP A 84 -1.53 -14.71 -12.66
N ASP A 85 -0.25 -14.94 -12.41
CA ASP A 85 0.59 -15.88 -13.14
C ASP A 85 0.53 -17.21 -12.38
N LEU A 86 -0.21 -18.15 -12.95
CA LEU A 86 -0.51 -19.43 -12.29
C LEU A 86 0.70 -20.38 -12.34
N GLU A 87 1.53 -20.26 -13.38
CA GLU A 87 2.72 -21.09 -13.57
C GLU A 87 3.78 -20.76 -12.51
N ASN A 88 4.00 -19.47 -12.26
CA ASN A 88 5.07 -19.01 -11.39
C ASN A 88 4.59 -18.63 -9.98
N GLU A 89 3.32 -18.88 -9.65
CA GLU A 89 2.66 -18.47 -8.41
C GLU A 89 2.94 -17.00 -8.06
N LYS A 90 2.57 -16.09 -8.99
CA LYS A 90 2.77 -14.64 -8.82
C LYS A 90 1.48 -13.86 -8.95
N LEU A 91 1.38 -12.82 -8.14
CA LEU A 91 0.36 -11.80 -8.25
C LEU A 91 1.02 -10.46 -8.57
N ILE A 92 0.61 -9.85 -9.68
CA ILE A 92 1.13 -8.57 -10.16
C ILE A 92 -0.01 -7.57 -10.27
N LEU A 93 0.05 -6.47 -9.50
CA LEU A 93 -0.86 -5.35 -9.66
C LEU A 93 -0.12 -4.17 -10.27
N GLN A 94 -0.58 -3.62 -11.39
CA GLN A 94 -0.01 -2.40 -11.97
C GLN A 94 -1.00 -1.26 -11.82
N VAL A 95 -0.63 -0.24 -11.05
CA VAL A 95 -1.37 1.01 -10.87
C VAL A 95 -0.81 2.05 -11.83
N PHE A 96 -1.62 2.61 -12.73
CA PHE A 96 -1.12 3.52 -13.76
C PHE A 96 -2.13 4.63 -14.14
N PRO A 97 -1.65 5.78 -14.66
CA PRO A 97 -2.55 6.78 -15.24
C PRO A 97 -3.17 6.33 -16.56
N LEU A 98 -4.47 6.52 -16.73
CA LEU A 98 -5.17 6.25 -18.01
C LEU A 98 -4.93 7.32 -19.08
N LYS A 99 -4.69 8.58 -18.65
CA LYS A 99 -4.61 9.74 -19.56
C LYS A 99 -3.18 10.27 -19.75
N THR A 100 -2.17 9.61 -19.18
CA THR A 100 -0.77 10.06 -19.29
C THR A 100 0.18 8.87 -19.52
N ARG A 101 1.49 9.11 -19.56
CA ARG A 101 2.48 8.07 -19.88
C ARG A 101 2.44 6.91 -18.86
N LEU A 102 2.32 5.67 -19.36
CA LEU A 102 2.37 4.43 -18.56
C LEU A 102 3.64 4.27 -17.73
N SER A 103 4.75 4.89 -18.16
CA SER A 103 6.00 4.92 -17.39
C SER A 103 5.85 5.58 -16.02
N LYS A 104 4.72 6.23 -15.73
CA LYS A 104 4.40 6.77 -14.40
C LYS A 104 3.71 5.76 -13.47
N GLY A 105 3.50 4.52 -13.93
CA GLY A 105 2.87 3.49 -13.13
C GLY A 105 3.76 2.94 -12.01
N ILE A 106 3.12 2.20 -11.11
CA ILE A 106 3.75 1.45 -10.02
C ILE A 106 3.22 0.02 -10.08
N THR A 107 4.13 -0.94 -9.93
CA THR A 107 3.84 -2.35 -9.85
C THR A 107 3.93 -2.79 -8.41
N ILE A 108 2.97 -3.60 -7.97
CA ILE A 108 3.03 -4.35 -6.72
C ILE A 108 3.16 -5.79 -7.14
N ARG A 109 4.14 -6.50 -6.60
CA ARG A 109 4.37 -7.89 -6.94
C ARG A 109 4.40 -8.71 -5.66
N ALA A 110 3.61 -9.76 -5.61
CA ALA A 110 3.71 -10.79 -4.59
C ALA A 110 4.15 -12.09 -5.26
N GLU A 111 5.26 -12.66 -4.78
CA GLU A 111 5.80 -13.92 -5.27
C GLU A 111 6.49 -14.67 -4.13
N TYR A 112 6.61 -15.99 -4.27
CA TYR A 112 7.49 -16.78 -3.44
C TYR A 112 8.92 -16.72 -3.97
N LEU A 113 9.88 -16.33 -3.13
CA LEU A 113 11.29 -16.32 -3.49
C LEU A 113 11.97 -17.55 -2.87
N GLU A 114 12.23 -18.56 -3.70
CA GLU A 114 12.90 -19.80 -3.28
C GLU A 114 14.23 -19.56 -2.56
N PHE A 115 15.02 -18.58 -3.02
CA PHE A 115 16.31 -18.25 -2.42
C PHE A 115 16.20 -17.85 -0.93
N TYR A 116 15.11 -17.15 -0.56
CA TYR A 116 14.84 -16.75 0.81
C TYR A 116 13.88 -17.70 1.53
N ASN A 117 13.31 -18.67 0.81
CA ASN A 117 12.25 -19.55 1.28
C ASN A 117 11.07 -18.76 1.90
N GLN A 118 10.69 -17.65 1.28
CA GLN A 118 9.75 -16.67 1.83
C GLN A 118 8.89 -16.03 0.75
N HIS A 119 7.68 -15.62 1.14
CA HIS A 119 6.88 -14.72 0.32
C HIS A 119 7.35 -13.28 0.46
N VAL A 120 7.42 -12.58 -0.67
CA VAL A 120 7.82 -11.18 -0.71
C VAL A 120 6.77 -10.39 -1.47
N VAL A 121 6.34 -9.28 -0.86
CA VAL A 121 5.50 -8.28 -1.51
C VAL A 121 6.34 -7.03 -1.77
N SER A 122 6.65 -6.76 -3.05
CA SER A 122 7.45 -5.61 -3.49
C SER A 122 6.59 -4.52 -4.11
N ILE A 123 7.06 -3.27 -4.00
CA ILE A 123 6.52 -2.12 -4.73
C ILE A 123 7.60 -1.54 -5.64
N GLU A 124 7.37 -1.61 -6.94
CA GLU A 124 8.34 -1.33 -7.99
C GLU A 124 7.82 -0.22 -8.92
N PRO A 125 8.55 0.90 -9.11
CA PRO A 125 8.16 1.89 -10.10
C PRO A 125 8.31 1.33 -11.53
N ALA A 126 7.41 1.71 -12.45
CA ALA A 126 7.53 1.34 -13.86
C ALA A 126 8.72 2.04 -14.58
N GLN A 127 9.30 3.07 -13.97
CA GLN A 127 10.52 3.74 -14.43
C GLN A 127 11.76 3.12 -13.79
N LYS A 128 12.80 2.91 -14.61
CA LYS A 128 14.13 2.57 -14.10
C LYS A 128 14.58 3.65 -13.11
N LEU A 129 14.88 3.23 -11.89
CA LEU A 129 15.37 4.13 -10.86
C LEU A 129 16.71 4.76 -11.29
N PRO A 130 17.01 6.00 -10.85
CA PRO A 130 18.30 6.63 -11.10
C PRO A 130 19.46 5.72 -10.67
N HIS A 131 20.62 5.86 -11.33
CA HIS A 131 21.77 5.00 -11.06
C HIS A 131 22.20 5.13 -9.58
N GLY A 132 22.28 4.00 -8.87
CA GLY A 132 22.55 3.95 -7.42
C GLY A 132 21.31 3.85 -6.53
N ILE A 133 20.10 4.13 -7.05
CA ILE A 133 18.83 3.98 -6.33
C ILE A 133 18.21 2.64 -6.69
N ARG A 134 18.09 1.73 -5.72
CA ARG A 134 17.60 0.35 -5.94
C ARG A 134 16.13 0.15 -5.59
N SER A 135 15.55 1.02 -4.76
CA SER A 135 14.12 1.03 -4.44
C SER A 135 13.62 2.47 -4.26
N ILE A 136 12.31 2.69 -4.38
CA ILE A 136 11.64 3.98 -4.11
C ILE A 136 11.57 4.33 -2.62
N GLY A 137 12.43 3.72 -1.78
CA GLY A 137 12.34 3.87 -0.34
C GLY A 137 11.04 3.29 0.20
N ILE A 138 10.50 2.25 -0.42
CA ILE A 138 9.49 1.37 0.19
C ILE A 138 10.22 0.05 0.36
N ASN A 139 10.53 -0.33 1.60
CA ASN A 139 11.07 -1.65 1.86
C ASN A 139 10.03 -2.69 1.42
N PRO A 140 10.44 -3.77 0.75
CA PRO A 140 9.54 -4.89 0.51
C PRO A 140 8.99 -5.37 1.85
N LEU A 141 7.73 -5.80 1.85
CA LEU A 141 7.16 -6.53 2.97
C LEU A 141 7.61 -7.98 2.84
N ILE A 142 8.50 -8.39 3.74
CA ILE A 142 9.02 -9.76 3.79
C ILE A 142 8.22 -10.51 4.86
N VAL A 143 7.61 -11.62 4.42
CA VAL A 143 6.77 -12.47 5.25
C VAL A 143 7.53 -13.78 5.53
N GLY A 144 7.86 -14.02 6.80
CA GLY A 144 8.42 -15.27 7.29
C GLY A 144 7.33 -16.27 7.72
N ASP A 145 7.75 -17.38 8.35
CA ASP A 145 6.89 -18.53 8.68
C ASP A 145 5.68 -18.20 9.58
N SER A 146 5.62 -17.03 10.21
CA SER A 146 4.45 -16.47 10.91
C SER A 146 4.61 -14.98 11.30
N GLU A 147 5.62 -14.29 10.77
CA GLU A 147 5.96 -12.93 11.22
C GLU A 147 6.41 -12.02 10.08
N ILE A 148 6.23 -10.71 10.28
CA ILE A 148 6.72 -9.68 9.37
C ILE A 148 8.18 -9.40 9.69
N LEU A 149 9.07 -9.70 8.74
CA LEU A 149 10.51 -9.47 8.88
C LEU A 149 10.91 -8.03 8.51
N THR A 150 10.15 -7.39 7.63
CA THR A 150 10.38 -5.99 7.23
C THR A 150 9.07 -5.27 6.95
N LEU A 151 8.95 -4.05 7.48
CA LEU A 151 7.83 -3.16 7.18
C LEU A 151 8.18 -2.20 6.03
N PRO A 152 7.22 -1.88 5.15
CA PRO A 152 7.32 -0.76 4.24
C PRO A 152 7.75 0.50 4.98
N TYR A 153 8.52 1.37 4.31
CA TYR A 153 9.14 2.54 4.95
C TYR A 153 8.15 3.38 5.75
N TRP A 154 6.96 3.61 5.19
CA TRP A 154 5.91 4.42 5.77
C TRP A 154 5.17 3.76 6.94
N GLY A 155 5.20 2.44 7.09
CA GLY A 155 4.47 1.68 8.12
C GLY A 155 3.60 0.54 7.57
N MET A 156 2.61 0.11 8.35
CA MET A 156 1.70 -1.02 8.09
C MET A 156 0.26 -0.54 7.94
N VAL A 157 -0.57 -1.23 7.15
CA VAL A 157 -2.02 -1.02 7.22
C VAL A 157 -2.56 -1.99 8.26
N HIS A 158 -3.36 -1.50 9.21
CA HIS A 158 -4.13 -2.32 10.12
C HIS A 158 -5.56 -2.40 9.55
N GLU A 159 -5.98 -3.60 9.16
CA GLU A 159 -7.35 -3.87 8.73
C GLU A 159 -8.07 -4.75 9.76
N ASP A 160 -9.07 -4.18 10.42
CA ASP A 160 -10.17 -4.97 10.95
C ASP A 160 -11.18 -5.20 9.82
N TRP A 161 -11.22 -6.43 9.33
CA TRP A 161 -12.09 -6.83 8.21
C TRP A 161 -13.58 -6.69 8.53
N GLU A 162 -13.97 -6.68 9.80
CA GLU A 162 -15.37 -6.58 10.22
C GLU A 162 -15.87 -5.13 10.21
N ASN A 163 -14.99 -4.16 10.47
CA ASN A 163 -15.37 -2.75 10.72
C ASN A 163 -15.02 -1.79 9.55
N ASP A 164 -14.60 -2.30 8.39
CA ASP A 164 -14.17 -1.51 7.20
C ASP A 164 -13.17 -0.37 7.48
N LEU A 165 -12.41 -0.47 8.58
CA LEU A 165 -11.47 0.56 9.02
C LEU A 165 -10.21 0.53 8.14
N LYS A 166 -9.86 1.70 7.60
CA LYS A 166 -8.68 1.90 6.75
C LYS A 166 -7.59 2.63 7.54
N ILE A 167 -6.95 1.93 8.46
CA ILE A 167 -5.94 2.54 9.34
C ILE A 167 -4.55 2.30 8.75
N LEU A 168 -3.83 3.36 8.40
CA LEU A 168 -2.42 3.34 8.09
C LEU A 168 -1.63 3.65 9.36
N VAL A 169 -1.05 2.61 9.96
CA VAL A 169 -0.13 2.70 11.09
C VAL A 169 1.24 3.09 10.55
N MET A 170 1.62 4.33 10.80
CA MET A 170 2.85 4.92 10.29
C MET A 170 3.94 4.86 11.34
N LYS A 171 5.19 4.67 10.91
CA LYS A 171 6.34 4.87 11.80
C LYS A 171 6.28 6.27 12.40
N ASP A 172 6.55 6.38 13.70
CA ASP A 172 6.39 7.64 14.44
C ASP A 172 7.15 8.80 13.79
N GLU A 173 8.39 8.56 13.36
CA GLU A 173 9.24 9.57 12.71
C GLU A 173 8.63 10.12 11.40
N ILE A 174 7.91 9.29 10.66
CA ILE A 174 7.26 9.65 9.39
C ILE A 174 5.94 10.36 9.67
N PHE A 175 5.18 9.88 10.66
CA PHE A 175 3.97 10.54 11.11
C PHE A 175 4.27 11.98 11.60
N ASP A 176 5.33 12.16 12.37
CA ASP A 176 5.81 13.47 12.82
C ASP A 176 6.24 14.37 11.66
N SER A 177 6.86 13.81 10.62
CA SER A 177 7.19 14.55 9.40
C SER A 177 5.91 15.00 8.67
N LEU A 178 4.92 14.12 8.53
CA LEU A 178 3.65 14.40 7.88
C LEU A 178 2.88 15.53 8.60
N LEU A 179 2.89 15.51 9.94
CA LEU A 179 2.31 16.55 10.78
C LEU A 179 2.98 17.91 10.59
N ARG A 180 4.32 17.93 10.46
CA ARG A 180 5.10 19.16 10.36
C ARG A 180 5.09 19.77 8.96
N GLU A 181 5.09 18.94 7.92
CA GLU A 181 5.54 19.38 6.59
C GLU A 181 4.43 19.45 5.53
N GLU A 182 3.46 18.53 5.49
CA GLU A 182 2.59 18.42 4.32
C GLU A 182 1.09 18.26 4.55
N TYR A 183 0.58 17.87 5.72
CA TYR A 183 -0.88 17.78 6.05
C TYR A 183 -1.80 17.27 4.92
N ARG A 184 -1.28 16.38 4.06
CA ARG A 184 -1.94 15.87 2.86
C ARG A 184 -1.90 14.35 2.91
N CYS A 185 -3.03 13.74 2.62
CA CYS A 185 -3.17 12.30 2.67
C CYS A 185 -2.18 11.63 1.71
N PRO A 186 -1.29 10.73 2.16
CA PRO A 186 -0.36 10.04 1.28
C PRO A 186 -1.06 9.11 0.27
N VAL A 187 -2.33 8.77 0.51
CA VAL A 187 -3.14 7.93 -0.39
C VAL A 187 -3.76 8.73 -1.53
N CYS A 188 -4.35 9.90 -1.24
CA CYS A 188 -5.12 10.63 -2.25
C CYS A 188 -4.88 12.15 -2.30
N PHE A 189 -3.87 12.65 -1.58
CA PHE A 189 -3.44 14.06 -1.51
C PHE A 189 -4.48 15.07 -1.11
N SER A 190 -5.56 14.61 -0.50
CA SER A 190 -6.54 15.55 0.02
C SER A 190 -6.07 16.04 1.37
N PRO A 191 -6.47 17.27 1.78
CA PRO A 191 -6.13 17.74 3.12
C PRO A 191 -6.53 16.69 4.16
N LEU A 192 -5.68 16.55 5.17
CA LEU A 192 -5.97 15.75 6.35
C LEU A 192 -6.63 16.62 7.41
N ARG A 193 -7.54 16.04 8.18
CA ARG A 193 -8.12 16.63 9.38
C ARG A 193 -7.50 15.97 10.59
N ARG A 194 -7.13 16.74 11.61
CA ARG A 194 -6.68 16.18 12.89
C ARG A 194 -7.87 15.68 13.68
N GLU A 195 -7.75 14.49 14.26
CA GLU A 195 -8.75 13.92 15.15
C GLU A 195 -8.03 13.21 16.30
N GLY A 196 -7.86 13.92 17.43
CA GLY A 196 -7.02 13.48 18.54
C GLY A 196 -5.55 13.30 18.13
N SER A 197 -5.06 12.08 18.32
CA SER A 197 -3.71 11.63 17.91
C SER A 197 -3.61 11.21 16.44
N ALA A 198 -4.73 11.07 15.73
CA ALA A 198 -4.78 10.61 14.34
C ALA A 198 -4.97 11.75 13.33
N LEU A 199 -4.68 11.43 12.06
CA LEU A 199 -5.02 12.24 10.89
C LEU A 199 -6.00 11.51 9.99
N VAL A 200 -7.15 12.10 9.72
CA VAL A 200 -8.24 11.50 8.94
C VAL A 200 -8.33 12.15 7.57
N CYS A 201 -8.48 11.34 6.53
CA CYS A 201 -8.72 11.83 5.17
C CYS A 201 -10.19 11.71 4.78
N ASP A 202 -10.92 12.82 4.81
CA ASP A 202 -12.35 12.87 4.45
C ASP A 202 -12.66 12.44 3.00
N ARG A 203 -11.65 12.38 2.11
CA ARG A 203 -11.84 11.98 0.71
C ARG A 203 -11.68 10.48 0.45
N CYS A 204 -10.77 9.81 1.16
CA CYS A 204 -10.52 8.38 0.93
C CYS A 204 -10.84 7.49 2.15
N GLY A 205 -11.18 8.10 3.29
CA GLY A 205 -11.54 7.41 4.52
C GLY A 205 -10.36 6.82 5.28
N PHE A 206 -9.11 7.05 4.83
CA PHE A 206 -7.95 6.58 5.57
C PHE A 206 -7.74 7.38 6.84
N ILE A 207 -7.47 6.64 7.91
CA ILE A 207 -7.01 7.15 9.19
C ILE A 207 -5.52 6.86 9.26
N HIS A 208 -4.71 7.87 9.58
CA HIS A 208 -3.27 7.75 9.73
C HIS A 208 -2.94 7.92 11.20
N THR A 209 -2.19 6.99 11.77
CA THR A 209 -1.81 6.98 13.19
C THR A 209 -0.33 6.64 13.34
N PRO A 210 0.38 7.19 14.34
CA PRO A 210 1.70 6.67 14.73
C PRO A 210 1.55 5.25 15.33
N GLU A 211 2.67 4.53 15.44
CA GLU A 211 2.72 3.18 16.04
C GLU A 211 2.24 3.24 17.50
N GLU A 212 2.72 4.23 18.26
CA GLU A 212 2.33 4.47 19.66
C GLU A 212 0.84 4.85 19.82
N GLY A 213 0.19 5.33 18.76
CA GLY A 213 -1.20 5.79 18.78
C GLY A 213 -2.23 4.74 18.37
N LEU A 214 -1.81 3.56 17.94
CA LEU A 214 -2.69 2.58 17.31
C LEU A 214 -3.85 2.14 18.20
N GLU A 215 -3.58 1.78 19.46
CA GLU A 215 -4.61 1.30 20.39
C GLU A 215 -5.71 2.35 20.61
N GLU A 216 -5.34 3.61 20.84
CA GLU A 216 -6.29 4.73 21.00
C GLU A 216 -7.17 4.91 19.75
N VAL A 217 -6.58 4.76 18.56
CA VAL A 217 -7.28 4.94 17.29
C VAL A 217 -8.26 3.80 17.04
N ILE A 218 -7.87 2.55 17.34
CA ILE A 218 -8.79 1.41 17.23
C ILE A 218 -9.97 1.63 18.16
N GLU A 219 -9.73 1.93 19.45
CA GLU A 219 -10.81 2.15 20.42
C GLU A 219 -11.74 3.29 20.00
N ARG A 220 -11.20 4.42 19.54
CA ARG A 220 -12.02 5.58 19.14
C ARG A 220 -12.90 5.27 17.93
N PHE A 221 -12.31 4.71 16.88
CA PHE A 221 -13.01 4.57 15.59
C PHE A 221 -13.82 3.27 15.46
N THR A 222 -13.61 2.27 16.33
CA THR A 222 -14.51 1.11 16.44
C THR A 222 -15.77 1.43 17.26
N VAL A 223 -15.68 2.28 18.28
CA VAL A 223 -16.81 2.61 19.16
C VAL A 223 -17.83 3.55 18.48
N GLU A 224 -17.40 4.40 17.55
CA GLU A 224 -18.30 5.33 16.85
C GLU A 224 -19.28 4.62 15.88
N GLU A 225 -18.95 3.44 15.34
CA GLU A 225 -19.87 2.66 14.48
C GLU A 225 -21.04 1.99 15.24
N PHE A 226 -20.97 1.89 16.57
CA PHE A 226 -22.06 1.33 17.40
C PHE A 226 -23.04 2.38 17.95
N SER A 227 -22.93 3.64 17.52
CA SER A 227 -23.73 4.76 18.05
C SER A 227 -24.89 5.24 17.16
N PHE A 228 -25.29 4.46 16.13
CA PHE A 228 -26.49 4.72 15.33
C PHE A 228 -27.38 3.48 15.12
#